data_AF-A0A6G1R2K0-F1
#
_entry.id   AF-A0A6G1R2K0-F1
#
_cell.length_a   1.000
_cell.length_b   1.000
_cell.length_c   1.000
_cell.angle_alpha   90.00
_cell.angle_beta   90.00
_cell.angle_gamma   90.00
#
_symmetry.space_group_name_H-M   'P 1'
#
loop_
_entity.id
_entity.type
_entity.pdbx_description
1 polymer ?
#
loop_
_entity_poly.entity_id
_entity_poly.type
_entity_poly.pdbx_seq_one_letter_code
_entity_poly.pdbx_strand_id
1 'polypeptide(L)'
;TKEPDESFSIGRYVAAVAESQLAKDLGPSAPFQPYQASLQCPVTVITEDGIPPDSTLKNELEKEIPLSTYHYPKNLKDTILAGPNASASSSWAAMRKKLEAPLQAGNYQQKFQLLLHLEEIQMEVDIRRYDMKDVPMVQDRGLLVLDVPGVA
;
A
#
# COMPACT_ATOMS: atom_id res chain seq x y z
N THR A 1 -10.07 65.95 -8.85
CA THR A 1 -10.49 64.62 -8.37
C THR A 1 -9.28 63.72 -8.43
N LYS A 2 -8.68 63.35 -7.30
CA LYS A 2 -7.46 62.51 -7.25
C LYS A 2 -7.91 61.05 -7.19
N GLU A 3 -7.55 60.25 -8.20
CA GLU A 3 -7.70 58.79 -8.14
C GLU A 3 -6.67 58.19 -7.17
N PRO A 4 -7.01 57.12 -6.44
CA PRO A 4 -6.07 56.49 -5.50
C PRO A 4 -4.97 55.76 -6.26
N ASP A 5 -3.74 55.94 -5.81
CA ASP A 5 -2.53 55.28 -6.29
C ASP A 5 -2.51 53.83 -5.79
N GLU A 6 -3.27 52.94 -6.46
CA GLU A 6 -3.37 51.54 -6.08
C GLU A 6 -2.27 50.72 -6.78
N SER A 7 -1.25 50.34 -6.03
CA SER A 7 -0.14 49.53 -6.53
C SER A 7 -0.60 48.09 -6.82
N PHE A 8 -0.41 47.61 -8.05
CA PHE A 8 -0.64 46.21 -8.39
C PHE A 8 0.67 45.40 -8.36
N SER A 9 0.57 44.13 -7.94
CA SER A 9 1.69 43.18 -7.96
C SER A 9 1.38 42.02 -8.90
N ILE A 10 2.33 41.67 -9.76
CA ILE A 10 2.25 40.47 -10.62
C ILE A 10 3.09 39.37 -9.98
N GLY A 11 2.44 38.37 -9.40
CA GLY A 11 3.09 37.13 -8.97
C GLY A 11 3.25 36.15 -10.14
N ARG A 12 4.41 35.52 -10.28
CA ARG A 12 4.63 34.38 -11.18
C ARG A 12 5.07 33.18 -10.37
N TYR A 13 4.50 32.03 -10.68
CA TYR A 13 4.97 30.76 -10.13
C TYR A 13 6.20 30.33 -10.92
N VAL A 14 7.32 30.14 -10.23
CA VAL A 14 8.52 29.52 -10.79
C VAL A 14 8.64 28.14 -10.15
N ALA A 15 8.55 27.10 -10.97
CA ALA A 15 8.84 25.73 -10.56
C ALA A 15 10.18 25.32 -11.18
N ALA A 16 11.09 24.84 -10.34
CA ALA A 16 12.33 24.22 -10.77
C ALA A 16 12.31 22.75 -10.37
N VAL A 17 12.60 21.86 -11.32
CA VAL A 17 12.74 20.43 -11.06
C VAL A 17 14.23 20.11 -11.16
N ALA A 18 14.82 19.67 -10.04
CA ALA A 18 16.19 19.18 -10.02
C ALA A 18 16.15 17.65 -10.08
N GLU A 19 16.65 17.08 -11.17
CA GLU A 19 16.67 15.64 -11.39
C GLU A 19 18.13 15.14 -11.38
N SER A 20 18.42 14.18 -10.51
CA SER A 20 19.75 13.54 -10.43
C SER A 20 19.87 12.43 -11.47
N GLN A 21 21.10 11.99 -11.78
CA GLN A 21 21.30 10.83 -12.65
C GLN A 21 20.64 9.57 -12.06
N LEU A 22 20.77 9.37 -10.74
CA LEU A 22 20.11 8.28 -10.03
C LEU A 22 18.58 8.34 -10.15
N ALA A 23 17.97 9.52 -10.09
CA ALA A 23 16.52 9.66 -10.25
C ALA A 23 16.04 9.27 -11.66
N LYS A 24 16.88 9.49 -12.69
CA LYS A 24 16.61 9.00 -14.05
C LYS A 24 16.72 7.50 -14.13
N ASP A 25 17.74 6.92 -13.49
CA ASP A 25 17.99 5.48 -13.50
C ASP A 25 16.91 4.70 -12.73
N LEU A 26 16.37 5.30 -11.66
CA LEU A 26 15.24 4.78 -10.87
C LEU A 26 13.86 5.19 -11.43
N GLY A 27 13.84 5.89 -12.56
CA GLY A 27 12.62 6.35 -13.19
C GLY A 27 11.74 5.18 -13.68
N PRO A 28 10.43 5.41 -13.88
CA PRO A 28 9.55 4.36 -14.39
C PRO A 28 9.98 3.93 -15.80
N SER A 29 10.13 2.62 -16.00
CA SER A 29 10.47 2.05 -17.32
C SER A 29 9.30 2.09 -18.32
N ALA A 30 8.07 2.30 -17.83
CA ALA A 30 6.85 2.43 -18.63
C ALA A 30 5.83 3.37 -17.95
N PRO A 31 4.89 3.96 -18.71
CA PRO A 31 3.81 4.77 -18.13
C PRO A 31 3.00 4.02 -17.07
N PHE A 32 2.53 4.73 -16.04
CA PHE A 32 1.73 4.14 -14.98
C PHE A 32 0.43 3.53 -15.52
N GLN A 33 0.21 2.25 -15.21
CA GLN A 33 -1.04 1.56 -15.46
C GLN A 33 -1.72 1.24 -14.13
N PRO A 34 -2.97 1.67 -13.91
CA PRO A 34 -3.71 1.32 -12.71
C PRO A 34 -3.82 -0.21 -12.58
N TYR A 35 -3.56 -0.73 -11.38
CA TYR A 35 -3.74 -2.14 -11.10
C TYR A 35 -5.24 -2.49 -11.12
N GLN A 36 -5.65 -3.39 -12.01
CA GLN A 36 -7.05 -3.79 -12.19
C GLN A 36 -7.31 -5.29 -11.90
N ALA A 37 -6.38 -5.99 -11.25
CA ALA A 37 -6.56 -7.42 -11.02
C ALA A 37 -7.75 -7.68 -10.08
N SER A 38 -8.47 -8.77 -10.33
CA SER A 38 -9.59 -9.18 -9.50
C SER A 38 -9.12 -9.53 -8.08
N LEU A 39 -9.79 -8.96 -7.07
CA LEU A 39 -9.54 -9.21 -5.65
C LEU A 39 -9.69 -10.70 -5.25
N GLN A 40 -10.31 -11.50 -6.11
CA GLN A 40 -10.57 -12.92 -5.90
C GLN A 40 -9.78 -13.75 -6.91
N CYS A 41 -8.53 -14.05 -6.58
CA CYS A 41 -7.87 -15.24 -7.09
C CYS A 41 -7.73 -16.23 -5.94
N PRO A 42 -8.50 -17.33 -5.92
CA PRO A 42 -8.19 -18.46 -5.06
C PRO A 42 -6.90 -19.08 -5.59
N VAL A 43 -5.78 -18.82 -4.91
CA VAL A 43 -4.50 -19.45 -5.23
C VAL A 43 -4.50 -20.82 -4.59
N THR A 44 -4.44 -21.87 -5.40
CA THR A 44 -4.04 -23.20 -4.94
C THR A 44 -2.54 -23.12 -4.66
N VAL A 45 -2.17 -22.81 -3.41
CA VAL A 45 -0.77 -22.79 -2.99
C VAL A 45 -0.28 -24.23 -2.93
N ILE A 46 0.52 -24.64 -3.90
CA ILE A 46 1.32 -25.86 -3.82
C ILE A 46 2.65 -25.42 -3.20
N THR A 47 2.78 -25.55 -1.90
CA THR A 47 4.04 -25.31 -1.21
C THR A 47 4.93 -26.53 -1.45
N GLU A 48 5.99 -26.36 -2.23
CA GLU A 48 7.09 -27.32 -2.27
C GLU A 48 8.12 -26.91 -1.20
N ASP A 49 8.36 -27.79 -0.24
CA ASP A 49 9.36 -27.54 0.79
C ASP A 49 10.76 -27.57 0.17
N GLY A 50 11.41 -26.42 0.14
CA GLY A 50 12.81 -26.29 -0.26
C GLY A 50 13.77 -26.74 0.85
N ILE A 51 15.02 -27.01 0.48
CA ILE A 51 16.10 -27.23 1.45
C ILE A 51 16.53 -25.84 1.95
N PRO A 52 16.46 -25.56 3.27
CA PRO A 52 16.93 -24.30 3.82
C PRO A 52 18.41 -24.08 3.45
N PRO A 53 18.81 -22.87 3.02
CA PRO A 53 20.22 -22.58 2.80
C PRO A 53 21.00 -22.74 4.11
N ASP A 54 22.28 -23.10 4.01
CA ASP A 54 23.17 -23.22 5.16
C ASP A 54 23.23 -21.86 5.90
N SER A 55 22.49 -21.77 7.01
CA SER A 55 22.40 -20.57 7.82
C SER A 55 23.68 -20.41 8.63
N THR A 56 24.65 -19.65 8.12
CA THR A 56 25.88 -19.31 8.87
C THR A 56 25.59 -18.43 10.09
N LEU A 57 24.44 -17.76 10.10
CA LEU A 57 23.95 -16.96 11.21
C LEU A 57 22.97 -17.80 12.01
N LYS A 58 23.33 -18.23 13.22
CA LYS A 58 22.32 -18.56 14.21
C LYS A 58 21.58 -17.26 14.49
N ASN A 59 20.35 -17.12 14.00
CA ASN A 59 19.55 -15.94 14.26
C ASN A 59 19.14 -16.01 15.74
N GLU A 60 19.99 -15.52 16.64
CA GLU A 60 19.83 -15.52 18.10
C GLU A 60 18.83 -14.44 18.58
N LEU A 61 18.13 -13.79 17.66
CA LEU A 61 17.09 -12.81 17.95
C LEU A 61 15.87 -13.50 18.56
N GLU A 62 15.91 -13.66 19.88
CA GLU A 62 14.74 -14.01 20.68
C GLU A 62 13.76 -12.83 20.68
N LYS A 63 12.51 -13.09 20.29
CA LYS A 63 11.44 -12.10 20.46
C LYS A 63 11.10 -12.02 21.95
N GLU A 64 11.66 -11.02 22.63
CA GLU A 64 11.38 -10.75 24.05
C GLU A 64 9.87 -10.61 24.33
N ILE A 65 9.11 -10.13 23.33
CA ILE A 65 7.66 -10.03 23.38
C ILE A 65 7.06 -10.81 22.21
N PRO A 66 6.28 -11.88 22.46
CA PRO A 66 5.59 -12.59 21.39
C PRO A 66 4.53 -11.67 20.76
N LEU A 67 4.60 -11.50 19.44
CA LEU A 67 3.58 -10.79 18.68
C LEU A 67 2.28 -11.62 18.71
N SER A 68 1.22 -11.02 19.22
CA SER A 68 -0.13 -11.62 19.15
C SER A 68 -0.66 -11.57 17.72
N THR A 69 -1.67 -12.39 17.43
CA THR A 69 -2.34 -12.33 16.13
C THR A 69 -3.35 -11.18 16.11
N TYR A 70 -3.14 -10.22 15.23
CA TYR A 70 -4.02 -9.06 15.05
C TYR A 70 -4.82 -9.20 13.76
N HIS A 71 -6.04 -9.71 13.87
CA HIS A 71 -6.94 -9.83 12.72
C HIS A 71 -7.86 -8.61 12.60
N TYR A 72 -8.08 -8.15 11.37
CA TYR A 72 -9.18 -7.22 11.10
C TYR A 72 -10.54 -7.94 11.12
N PRO A 73 -11.64 -7.22 11.37
CA PRO A 73 -12.99 -7.80 11.35
C PRO A 73 -13.36 -8.35 9.97
N LYS A 74 -13.79 -9.61 9.88
CA LYS A 74 -14.14 -10.27 8.59
C LYS A 74 -15.22 -9.52 7.80
N ASN A 75 -16.22 -9.00 8.50
CA ASN A 75 -17.32 -8.22 7.92
C ASN A 75 -16.86 -6.89 7.29
N LEU A 76 -15.63 -6.43 7.58
CA LEU A 76 -15.09 -5.21 7.00
C LEU A 76 -14.91 -5.36 5.49
N LYS A 77 -14.37 -6.50 5.04
CA LYS A 77 -14.23 -6.82 3.61
C LYS A 77 -15.58 -6.89 2.91
N ASP A 78 -16.55 -7.58 3.52
CA ASP A 78 -17.90 -7.69 2.95
C ASP A 78 -18.55 -6.30 2.80
N THR A 79 -18.34 -5.42 3.78
CA THR A 79 -18.84 -4.04 3.74
C THR A 79 -18.16 -3.23 2.63
N ILE A 80 -16.86 -3.42 2.40
CA ILE A 80 -16.13 -2.77 1.29
C ILE A 80 -16.62 -3.26 -0.07
N LEU A 81 -16.79 -4.57 -0.22
CA LEU A 81 -17.26 -5.20 -1.46
C LEU A 81 -18.69 -4.78 -1.81
N ALA A 82 -19.57 -4.66 -0.80
CA ALA A 82 -20.94 -4.17 -0.99
C ALA A 82 -20.98 -2.71 -1.49
N GLY A 83 -19.98 -1.92 -1.11
CA GLY A 83 -19.78 -0.55 -1.56
C GLY A 83 -20.91 0.42 -1.19
N PRO A 84 -20.87 1.65 -1.72
CA PRO A 84 -21.85 2.70 -1.40
C PRO A 84 -23.24 2.46 -1.99
N ASN A 85 -23.35 1.60 -3.03
CA ASN A 85 -24.59 1.35 -3.77
C ASN A 85 -25.49 0.31 -3.09
N ALA A 86 -24.99 -0.42 -2.09
CA ALA A 86 -25.82 -1.25 -1.21
C ALA A 86 -26.64 -0.33 -0.30
N SER A 87 -27.72 0.21 -0.87
CA SER A 87 -28.57 1.34 -0.45
C SER A 87 -29.17 1.31 0.97
N ALA A 88 -28.76 0.41 1.87
CA ALA A 88 -29.26 0.35 3.24
C ALA A 88 -28.32 -0.40 4.21
N SER A 89 -27.06 -0.72 3.85
CA SER A 89 -26.18 -1.34 4.84
C SER A 89 -25.76 -0.29 5.88
N SER A 90 -26.32 -0.40 7.09
CA SER A 90 -25.97 0.45 8.23
C SER A 90 -24.45 0.47 8.49
N SER A 91 -23.73 -0.59 8.09
CA SER A 91 -22.29 -0.74 8.23
C SER A 91 -21.47 0.20 7.33
N TRP A 92 -21.78 0.34 6.04
CA TRP A 92 -21.03 1.24 5.15
C TRP A 92 -21.18 2.71 5.58
N ALA A 93 -22.42 3.13 5.87
CA ALA A 93 -22.69 4.48 6.36
C ALA A 93 -21.99 4.76 7.71
N ALA A 94 -21.99 3.79 8.63
CA ALA A 94 -21.30 3.93 9.91
C ALA A 94 -19.78 4.00 9.74
N MET A 95 -19.20 3.20 8.84
CA MET A 95 -17.77 3.25 8.51
C MET A 95 -17.39 4.60 7.92
N ARG A 96 -18.13 5.06 6.91
CA ARG A 96 -17.90 6.36 6.27
C ARG A 96 -17.98 7.51 7.26
N LYS A 97 -19.00 7.50 8.13
CA LYS A 97 -19.14 8.49 9.21
C LYS A 97 -17.93 8.53 10.14
N LYS A 98 -17.34 7.38 10.49
CA LYS A 98 -16.12 7.32 11.32
C LYS A 98 -14.89 7.89 10.59
N LEU A 99 -14.78 7.65 9.29
CA LEU A 99 -13.66 8.15 8.47
C LEU A 99 -13.74 9.66 8.24
N GLU A 100 -14.94 10.19 7.98
CA GLU A 100 -15.18 11.60 7.73
C GLU A 100 -15.12 12.46 9.01
N ALA A 101 -15.41 11.89 10.18
CA ALA A 101 -15.35 12.61 11.45
C ALA A 101 -13.94 13.17 11.72
N PRO A 102 -13.79 14.44 12.15
CA PRO A 102 -12.48 14.99 12.50
C PRO A 102 -11.84 14.21 13.66
N LEU A 103 -10.51 14.13 13.68
CA LEU A 103 -9.80 13.41 14.73
C LEU A 103 -9.95 14.14 16.08
N GLN A 104 -10.40 13.41 17.10
CA GLN A 104 -10.62 13.88 18.46
C GLN A 104 -10.14 12.82 19.45
N ALA A 105 -9.77 13.23 20.67
CA ALA A 105 -9.31 12.27 21.69
C ALA A 105 -10.31 11.13 21.94
N GLY A 106 -11.62 11.42 21.91
CA GLY A 106 -12.68 10.43 22.13
C GLY A 106 -12.94 9.48 20.96
N ASN A 107 -12.47 9.79 19.74
CA ASN A 107 -12.61 8.92 18.57
C ASN A 107 -11.29 8.37 18.03
N TYR A 108 -10.16 8.79 18.62
CA TYR A 108 -8.81 8.47 18.16
C TYR A 108 -8.62 6.96 17.98
N GLN A 109 -8.88 6.19 19.05
CA GLN A 109 -8.65 4.75 19.03
C GLN A 109 -9.49 4.07 17.93
N GLN A 110 -10.80 4.34 17.86
CA GLN A 110 -11.65 3.64 16.89
C GLN A 110 -11.35 4.07 15.45
N LYS A 111 -10.97 5.35 15.23
CA LYS A 111 -10.63 5.84 13.90
C LYS A 111 -9.30 5.26 13.41
N PHE A 112 -8.26 5.29 14.24
CA PHE A 112 -6.96 4.69 13.90
C PHE A 112 -7.04 3.19 13.73
N GLN A 113 -7.76 2.48 14.61
CA GLN A 113 -7.97 1.04 14.45
C GLN A 113 -8.65 0.73 13.11
N LEU A 114 -9.69 1.48 12.74
CA LEU A 114 -10.35 1.31 11.44
C LEU A 114 -9.37 1.58 10.28
N LEU A 115 -8.59 2.65 10.35
CA LEU A 115 -7.58 2.97 9.32
C LEU A 115 -6.54 1.86 9.17
N LEU A 116 -6.02 1.33 10.27
CA LEU A 116 -5.07 0.21 10.25
C LEU A 116 -5.67 -1.04 9.63
N HIS A 117 -6.95 -1.34 9.92
CA HIS A 117 -7.63 -2.47 9.29
C HIS A 117 -7.87 -2.27 7.79
N LEU A 118 -8.16 -1.04 7.36
CA LEU A 118 -8.31 -0.72 5.94
C LEU A 118 -6.96 -0.81 5.20
N GLU A 119 -5.88 -0.34 5.83
CA GLU A 119 -4.51 -0.45 5.31
C GLU A 119 -4.10 -1.92 5.12
N GLU A 120 -4.35 -2.77 6.12
CA GLU A 120 -4.05 -4.21 6.02
C GLU A 120 -4.79 -4.85 4.83
N ILE A 121 -6.08 -4.50 4.65
CA ILE A 121 -6.87 -4.99 3.50
C ILE A 121 -6.29 -4.48 2.17
N GLN A 122 -5.81 -3.24 2.12
CA GLN A 122 -5.19 -2.69 0.92
C GLN A 122 -3.85 -3.39 0.62
N MET A 123 -3.02 -3.63 1.65
CA MET A 123 -1.74 -4.31 1.52
C MET A 123 -1.90 -5.72 0.93
N GLU A 124 -2.93 -6.47 1.31
CA GLU A 124 -3.23 -7.79 0.71
C GLU A 124 -3.49 -7.73 -0.80
N VAL A 125 -3.96 -6.59 -1.30
CA VAL A 125 -4.21 -6.35 -2.73
C VAL A 125 -2.95 -5.81 -3.41
N ASP A 126 -2.27 -4.87 -2.77
CA ASP A 126 -1.09 -4.21 -3.31
C ASP A 126 0.07 -5.18 -3.51
N ILE A 127 0.25 -6.15 -2.60
CA ILE A 127 1.30 -7.17 -2.73
C ILE A 127 1.13 -8.03 -3.98
N ARG A 128 -0.12 -8.27 -4.42
CA ARG A 128 -0.42 -9.06 -5.61
C ARG A 128 0.03 -8.38 -6.91
N ARG A 129 0.37 -7.09 -6.88
CA ARG A 129 1.00 -6.40 -8.00
C ARG A 129 2.31 -7.06 -8.43
N TYR A 130 2.97 -7.76 -7.52
CA TYR A 130 4.21 -8.48 -7.75
C TYR A 130 3.99 -9.96 -8.09
N ASP A 131 2.74 -10.41 -8.26
CA ASP A 131 2.46 -11.78 -8.70
C ASP A 131 2.98 -11.99 -10.13
N MET A 132 3.99 -12.84 -10.27
CA MET A 132 4.61 -13.20 -11.54
C MET A 132 4.32 -14.68 -11.83
N LYS A 133 3.82 -14.98 -13.04
CA LYS A 133 3.53 -16.37 -13.47
C LYS A 133 4.56 -16.82 -14.50
N ASP A 134 5.03 -18.05 -14.34
CA ASP A 134 5.94 -18.72 -15.29
C ASP A 134 7.24 -17.93 -15.57
N VAL A 135 7.75 -17.19 -14.58
CA VAL A 135 8.99 -16.42 -14.72
C VAL A 135 10.18 -17.23 -14.20
N PRO A 136 11.22 -17.47 -15.03
CA PRO A 136 12.40 -18.20 -14.60
C PRO A 136 13.28 -17.35 -13.68
N MET A 137 13.82 -17.97 -12.64
CA MET A 137 14.92 -17.38 -11.87
C MET A 137 16.25 -17.68 -12.56
N VAL A 138 17.19 -16.73 -12.50
CA VAL A 138 18.52 -16.86 -13.12
C VAL A 138 19.58 -16.98 -12.02
N GLN A 139 20.59 -17.83 -12.23
CA GLN A 139 21.70 -17.93 -11.29
C GLN A 139 22.67 -16.75 -11.49
N ASP A 140 22.92 -15.98 -10.43
CA ASP A 140 23.98 -14.97 -10.37
C ASP A 140 24.80 -15.14 -9.09
N ARG A 141 26.12 -15.22 -9.21
CA ARG A 141 27.08 -15.34 -8.07
C ARG A 141 26.72 -16.44 -7.05
N GLY A 142 26.12 -17.53 -7.50
CA GLY A 142 25.69 -18.65 -6.64
C GLY A 142 24.32 -18.48 -5.98
N LEU A 143 23.59 -17.40 -6.28
CA LEU A 143 22.23 -17.13 -5.82
C LEU A 143 21.24 -17.21 -6.98
N LEU A 144 19.97 -17.49 -6.68
CA LEU A 144 18.88 -17.37 -7.65
C LEU A 144 18.29 -15.96 -7.57
N VAL A 145 18.26 -15.27 -8.71
CA VAL A 145 17.77 -13.89 -8.86
C VAL A 145 16.47 -13.90 -9.65
N LEU A 146 15.49 -13.12 -9.19
CA LEU A 146 14.22 -12.87 -9.85
C LEU A 146 14.07 -11.36 -10.03
N ASP A 147 13.96 -10.90 -11.28
CA ASP A 147 13.76 -9.49 -11.60
C ASP A 147 12.30 -9.08 -11.37
N VAL A 148 12.02 -8.44 -10.22
CA VAL A 148 10.67 -8.01 -9.85
C VAL A 148 10.47 -6.53 -10.23
N PRO A 149 9.50 -6.19 -11.10
CA PRO A 149 9.26 -4.81 -11.50
C PRO A 149 8.85 -3.93 -10.31
N GLY A 150 9.49 -2.76 -10.15
CA GLY A 150 9.14 -1.78 -9.12
C GLY A 150 9.80 -1.98 -7.76
N VAL A 151 10.70 -2.96 -7.64
CA VAL A 151 11.60 -3.14 -6.51
C VAL A 151 13.02 -2.94 -7.06
N ALA A 152 13.72 -1.89 -6.59
CA ALA A 152 15.08 -1.53 -7.02
C ALA A 152 16.14 -2.21 -6.16
#